data_AF-A0A0F7PQH2-F1
#
_entry.id   AF-A0A0F7PQH2-F1
#
_cell.length_a   1.000
_cell.length_b   1.000
_cell.length_c   1.000
_cell.angle_alpha   90.00
_cell.angle_beta   90.00
_cell.angle_gamma   90.00
#
_symmetry.space_group_name_H-M   'P 1'
#
loop_
_entity.id
_entity.type
_entity.pdbx_description
1 polymer ?
#
loop_
_entity_poly.entity_id
_entity_poly.type
_entity_poly.pdbx_seq_one_letter_code
_entity_poly.pdbx_strand_id
1 'polypeptide(L)'
;MNWRTLVIAAVVVGSALFIGRALLAPTPTATGEAMASVVVPDLSPDAQAGEVLFNRSCATCHGVNAAGQDGVAPPLVHKIYEPNHHGDAAFHLAAKNGARAHHWQFGDMPPVEGITDPELEKVVGYVRELQRANGIN
;
A
#
# COMPACT_ATOMS: atom_id res chain seq x y z
N MET A 1 22.82 -9.20 52.78
CA MET A 1 22.21 -8.78 51.49
C MET A 1 21.22 -7.67 51.79
N ASN A 2 21.40 -6.45 51.27
CA ASN A 2 20.48 -5.35 51.61
C ASN A 2 19.34 -5.27 50.57
N TRP A 3 18.14 -4.86 51.01
CA TRP A 3 16.94 -4.78 50.15
C TRP A 3 17.19 -4.05 48.83
N ARG A 4 18.05 -3.03 48.87
CA ARG A 4 18.48 -2.25 47.70
C ARG A 4 19.23 -3.10 46.67
N THR A 5 20.08 -4.03 47.09
CA THR A 5 20.78 -4.94 46.16
C THR A 5 19.82 -5.88 45.45
N LEU A 6 18.79 -6.38 46.15
CA LEU A 6 17.80 -7.30 45.58
C LEU A 6 16.92 -6.60 44.53
N VAL A 7 16.49 -5.36 44.80
CA VAL A 7 15.69 -4.56 43.85
C VAL A 7 16.49 -4.22 42.58
N ILE A 8 17.75 -3.80 42.72
CA ILE A 8 18.60 -3.48 41.56
C ILE A 8 18.84 -4.72 40.69
N ALA A 9 19.14 -5.87 41.30
CA ALA A 9 19.34 -7.12 40.58
C ALA A 9 18.08 -7.56 39.82
N ALA A 10 16.90 -7.45 40.44
CA ALA A 10 15.63 -7.77 39.80
C ALA A 10 15.31 -6.86 38.60
N VAL A 11 15.60 -5.56 38.69
CA VAL A 11 15.42 -4.60 37.60
C VAL A 11 16.37 -4.90 36.44
N VAL A 12 17.65 -5.18 36.71
CA VAL A 12 18.64 -5.51 35.67
C VAL A 12 18.28 -6.81 34.96
N VAL A 13 17.87 -7.85 35.68
CA VAL A 13 17.44 -9.12 35.07
C VAL A 13 16.15 -8.94 34.27
N GLY A 14 15.16 -8.21 34.81
CA GLY A 14 13.92 -7.91 34.11
C GLY A 14 14.14 -7.12 32.81
N SER A 15 15.02 -6.12 32.84
CA SER A 15 15.37 -5.33 31.65
C SER A 15 16.21 -6.11 30.65
N ALA A 16 17.17 -6.95 31.09
CA ALA A 16 17.91 -7.84 30.21
C ALA A 16 16.99 -8.87 29.51
N LEU A 17 16.01 -9.43 30.23
CA LEU A 17 15.01 -10.35 29.66
C LEU A 17 14.06 -9.65 28.68
N PHE A 18 13.66 -8.40 28.96
CA PHE A 18 12.81 -7.61 28.06
C PHE A 18 13.55 -7.22 26.78
N ILE A 19 14.79 -6.73 26.90
CA ILE A 19 15.65 -6.37 25.77
C ILE A 19 15.99 -7.63 24.94
N GLY A 20 16.32 -8.75 25.60
CA GLY A 20 16.54 -10.02 24.91
C GLY A 20 15.33 -10.48 24.10
N ARG A 21 14.12 -10.39 24.67
CA ARG A 21 12.89 -10.71 23.93
C ARG A 21 12.61 -9.78 22.76
N ALA A 22 12.86 -8.48 22.91
CA ALA A 22 12.68 -7.52 21.83
C ALA A 22 13.68 -7.73 20.68
N LEU A 23 14.93 -8.11 21.00
CA LEU A 23 15.96 -8.39 20.00
C LEU A 23 15.78 -9.73 19.27
N LEU A 24 15.09 -10.70 19.88
CA LEU A 24 14.78 -12.00 19.28
C LEU A 24 13.38 -12.06 18.64
N ALA A 25 12.60 -10.98 18.67
CA ALA A 25 11.32 -10.95 17.99
C ALA A 25 11.57 -11.06 16.47
N PRO A 26 10.99 -12.06 15.77
CA PRO A 26 11.12 -12.17 14.32
C PRO A 26 10.49 -10.94 13.68
N THR A 27 11.21 -10.33 12.73
CA THR A 27 10.65 -9.25 11.91
C THR A 27 9.42 -9.80 11.18
N PRO A 28 8.27 -9.12 11.23
CA PRO A 28 7.11 -9.55 10.44
C PRO A 28 7.53 -9.65 8.98
N THR A 29 7.40 -10.86 8.43
CA THR A 29 7.71 -11.15 7.03
C THR A 29 6.50 -10.75 6.20
N ALA A 30 6.73 -10.06 5.08
CA ALA A 30 5.66 -9.68 4.16
C ALA A 30 4.87 -10.91 3.71
N THR A 31 3.55 -10.85 3.80
CA THR A 31 2.69 -12.01 3.47
C THR A 31 2.37 -12.08 1.98
N GLY A 32 2.51 -10.96 1.25
CA GLY A 32 2.10 -10.86 -0.15
C GLY A 32 0.58 -10.93 -0.35
N GLU A 33 -0.20 -10.83 0.73
CA GLU A 33 -1.66 -10.84 0.69
C GLU A 33 -2.21 -9.45 0.32
N ALA A 34 -3.49 -9.42 -0.08
CA ALA A 34 -4.18 -8.17 -0.38
C ALA A 34 -4.29 -7.31 0.89
N MET A 35 -3.99 -6.02 0.78
CA MET A 35 -3.99 -5.11 1.93
C MET A 35 -5.37 -4.50 2.23
N ALA A 36 -6.22 -4.37 1.22
CA ALA A 36 -7.57 -3.83 1.34
C ALA A 36 -8.63 -4.84 0.90
N SER A 37 -9.75 -4.90 1.61
CA SER A 37 -10.96 -5.54 1.11
C SER A 37 -11.70 -4.52 0.25
N VAL A 38 -11.74 -4.76 -1.07
CA VAL A 38 -12.29 -3.81 -2.04
C VAL A 38 -13.68 -4.26 -2.48
N VAL A 39 -14.67 -3.41 -2.25
CA VAL A 39 -16.00 -3.52 -2.86
C VAL A 39 -15.88 -3.09 -4.33
N VAL A 40 -16.18 -4.00 -5.25
CA VAL A 40 -16.23 -3.71 -6.69
C VAL A 40 -17.69 -3.43 -7.06
N PRO A 41 -18.03 -2.22 -7.55
CA PRO A 41 -19.38 -1.89 -7.97
C PRO A 41 -19.68 -2.48 -9.35
N ASP A 42 -20.92 -2.30 -9.83
CA ASP A 42 -21.21 -2.42 -11.26
C ASP A 42 -20.47 -1.31 -12.01
N LEU A 43 -19.35 -1.66 -12.64
CA LEU A 43 -18.46 -0.72 -13.31
C LEU A 43 -19.11 -0.14 -14.56
N SER A 44 -18.88 1.14 -14.83
CA SER A 44 -19.20 1.74 -16.12
C SER A 44 -18.44 1.04 -17.28
N PRO A 45 -18.92 1.13 -18.53
CA PRO A 45 -18.20 0.54 -19.67
C PRO A 45 -16.75 1.04 -19.80
N ASP A 46 -16.50 2.31 -19.47
CA ASP A 46 -15.15 2.88 -19.49
C ASP A 46 -14.29 2.34 -18.34
N ALA A 47 -14.87 2.18 -17.14
CA ALA A 47 -14.17 1.59 -16.01
C ALA A 47 -13.89 0.08 -16.20
N GLN A 48 -14.74 -0.66 -16.92
CA GLN A 48 -14.44 -2.05 -17.33
C GLN A 48 -13.24 -2.09 -18.29
N ALA A 49 -13.16 -1.17 -19.25
CA ALA A 49 -11.98 -1.05 -20.09
C ALA A 49 -10.74 -0.65 -19.28
N GLY A 50 -10.90 0.24 -18.30
CA GLY A 50 -9.87 0.63 -17.33
C GLY A 50 -9.37 -0.52 -16.48
N GLU A 51 -10.26 -1.42 -16.03
CA GLU A 51 -9.93 -2.63 -15.28
C GLU A 51 -9.01 -3.55 -16.09
N VAL A 52 -9.33 -3.78 -17.36
CA VAL A 52 -8.49 -4.61 -18.24
C VAL A 52 -7.07 -4.02 -18.37
N LEU A 53 -6.97 -2.70 -18.54
CA LEU A 53 -5.70 -2.00 -18.62
C LEU A 53 -4.93 -2.02 -17.29
N PHE A 54 -5.64 -1.85 -16.16
CA PHE A 54 -5.06 -1.93 -14.83
C PHE A 54 -4.52 -3.32 -14.54
N ASN A 55 -5.27 -4.37 -14.89
CA ASN A 55 -4.84 -5.75 -14.71
C ASN A 55 -3.60 -6.10 -15.55
N ARG A 56 -3.50 -5.53 -16.76
CA ARG A 56 -2.34 -5.69 -17.63
C ARG A 56 -1.08 -5.01 -17.09
N SER A 57 -1.21 -3.80 -16.54
CA SER A 57 -0.07 -2.89 -16.33
C SER A 57 0.23 -2.54 -14.88
N CYS A 58 -0.69 -2.79 -13.94
CA CYS A 58 -0.61 -2.27 -12.57
C CYS A 58 -0.83 -3.35 -11.50
N ALA A 59 -1.72 -4.32 -11.75
CA ALA A 59 -2.18 -5.27 -10.74
C ALA A 59 -1.09 -6.24 -10.23
N THR A 60 -0.04 -6.49 -11.02
CA THR A 60 1.12 -7.30 -10.58
C THR A 60 1.75 -6.78 -9.29
N CYS A 61 1.70 -5.47 -9.05
CA CYS A 61 2.25 -4.85 -7.84
C CYS A 61 1.13 -4.30 -6.94
N HIS A 62 0.15 -3.58 -7.52
CA HIS A 62 -0.92 -2.94 -6.77
C HIS A 62 -2.09 -3.88 -6.44
N GLY A 63 -1.97 -5.17 -6.73
CA GLY A 63 -2.96 -6.20 -6.42
C GLY A 63 -4.20 -6.13 -7.30
N VAL A 64 -4.97 -7.22 -7.30
CA VAL A 64 -6.29 -7.29 -7.93
C VAL A 64 -7.20 -6.24 -7.30
N ASN A 65 -8.03 -5.57 -8.11
CA ASN A 65 -8.91 -4.49 -7.66
C ASN A 65 -8.19 -3.33 -6.97
N ALA A 66 -6.90 -3.13 -7.28
CA ALA A 66 -6.05 -2.12 -6.65
C ALA A 66 -6.00 -2.22 -5.11
N ALA A 67 -6.15 -3.45 -4.59
CA ALA A 67 -6.20 -3.77 -3.18
C ALA A 67 -4.82 -3.69 -2.47
N GLY A 68 -3.75 -3.39 -3.20
CA GLY A 68 -2.39 -3.44 -2.72
C GLY A 68 -1.92 -4.87 -2.50
N GLN A 69 -0.63 -5.02 -2.26
CA GLN A 69 -0.02 -6.30 -1.94
C GLN A 69 1.03 -6.08 -0.85
N ASP A 70 0.87 -6.77 0.27
CA ASP A 70 1.74 -6.59 1.43
C ASP A 70 3.21 -6.87 1.08
N GLY A 71 4.07 -5.93 1.43
CA GLY A 71 5.49 -5.93 1.08
C GLY A 71 5.84 -5.63 -0.38
N VAL A 72 4.87 -5.35 -1.25
CA VAL A 72 5.10 -5.14 -2.70
C VAL A 72 4.68 -3.73 -3.13
N ALA A 73 3.41 -3.37 -2.99
CA ALA A 73 2.93 -2.03 -3.36
C ALA A 73 1.63 -1.67 -2.63
N PRO A 74 1.34 -0.36 -2.48
CA PRO A 74 0.22 0.07 -1.66
C PRO A 74 -1.14 -0.13 -2.35
N PRO A 75 -2.23 -0.23 -1.58
CA PRO A 75 -3.59 -0.15 -2.10
C PRO A 75 -3.85 1.23 -2.69
N LEU A 76 -4.37 1.27 -3.92
CA LEU A 76 -4.86 2.54 -4.49
C LEU A 76 -6.31 2.81 -4.06
N VAL A 77 -7.03 1.80 -3.58
CA VAL A 77 -8.28 1.97 -2.82
C VAL A 77 -7.93 2.30 -1.36
N HIS A 78 -7.42 3.50 -1.14
CA HIS A 78 -7.03 3.99 0.18
C HIS A 78 -7.15 5.52 0.25
N LYS A 79 -7.48 6.06 1.43
CA LYS A 79 -7.74 7.50 1.64
C LYS A 79 -6.57 8.40 1.22
N ILE A 80 -5.33 7.95 1.40
CA ILE A 80 -4.14 8.70 0.95
C ILE A 80 -4.21 9.02 -0.54
N TYR A 81 -4.84 8.16 -1.34
CA TYR A 81 -4.96 8.36 -2.77
C TYR A 81 -6.28 9.01 -3.18
N GLU A 82 -7.04 9.60 -2.25
CA GLU A 82 -8.27 10.33 -2.57
C GLU A 82 -7.97 11.55 -3.47
N PRO A 83 -8.90 11.99 -4.32
CA PRO A 83 -8.72 13.08 -5.28
C PRO A 83 -8.14 14.38 -4.70
N ASN A 84 -8.50 14.72 -3.44
CA ASN A 84 -8.01 15.93 -2.77
C ASN A 84 -6.57 15.82 -2.23
N HIS A 85 -5.98 14.63 -2.22
CA HIS A 85 -4.61 14.41 -1.75
C HIS A 85 -3.68 13.90 -2.85
N HIS A 86 -4.10 12.89 -3.63
CA HIS A 86 -3.46 12.48 -4.88
C HIS A 86 -4.49 12.52 -6.01
N GLY A 87 -4.65 13.71 -6.61
CA GLY A 87 -5.53 13.90 -7.76
C GLY A 87 -5.09 13.11 -8.99
N ASP A 88 -5.92 13.11 -10.02
CA ASP A 88 -5.74 12.28 -11.22
C ASP A 88 -4.40 12.54 -11.92
N ALA A 89 -3.97 13.80 -12.01
CA ALA A 89 -2.67 14.16 -12.56
C ALA A 89 -1.49 13.48 -11.81
N ALA A 90 -1.62 13.22 -10.51
CA ALA A 90 -0.59 12.51 -9.75
C ALA A 90 -0.47 11.04 -10.17
N PHE A 91 -1.59 10.39 -10.52
CA PHE A 91 -1.58 9.02 -11.07
C PHE A 91 -0.89 8.98 -12.43
N HIS A 92 -1.19 9.95 -13.31
CA HIS A 92 -0.52 10.04 -14.61
C HIS A 92 1.00 10.27 -14.44
N LEU A 93 1.40 11.18 -13.57
CA LEU A 93 2.82 11.46 -13.32
C LEU A 93 3.54 10.26 -12.70
N ALA A 94 2.93 9.61 -11.71
CA ALA A 94 3.50 8.42 -11.08
C ALA A 94 3.66 7.26 -12.08
N ALA A 95 2.65 7.02 -12.92
CA ALA A 95 2.74 5.96 -13.92
C ALA A 95 3.79 6.26 -15.00
N LYS A 96 3.89 7.51 -15.48
CA LYS A 96 4.80 7.87 -16.58
C LYS A 96 6.24 8.07 -16.13
N ASN A 97 6.46 8.56 -14.92
CA ASN A 97 7.79 8.96 -14.44
C ASN A 97 8.29 8.11 -13.26
N GLY A 98 7.46 7.19 -12.77
CA GLY A 98 7.67 6.56 -11.48
C GLY A 98 7.32 7.49 -10.31
N ALA A 99 7.39 6.96 -9.10
CA ALA A 99 7.17 7.71 -7.87
C ALA A 99 8.17 7.32 -6.79
N ARG A 100 8.66 8.31 -6.05
CA ARG A 100 9.52 8.08 -4.89
C ARG A 100 8.68 7.59 -3.70
N ALA A 101 9.19 6.62 -2.95
CA ALA A 101 8.55 6.18 -1.72
C ALA A 101 8.40 7.34 -0.72
N HIS A 102 7.19 7.55 -0.19
CA HIS A 102 6.96 8.58 0.84
C HIS A 102 5.83 8.26 1.83
N HIS A 103 4.75 7.60 1.40
CA HIS A 103 3.67 7.17 2.30
C HIS A 103 3.80 5.74 2.83
N TRP A 104 4.51 4.91 2.09
CA TRP A 104 4.68 3.48 2.36
C TRP A 104 6.14 3.09 2.23
N GLN A 105 6.53 2.01 2.89
CA GLN A 105 7.90 1.50 2.92
C GLN A 105 8.10 0.34 1.93
N PHE A 106 7.50 0.44 0.74
CA PHE A 106 7.60 -0.57 -0.33
C PHE A 106 8.71 -0.29 -1.36
N GLY A 107 9.34 0.88 -1.27
CA GLY A 107 10.31 1.35 -2.26
C GLY A 107 9.68 2.21 -3.35
N ASP A 108 10.50 2.62 -4.30
CA ASP A 108 10.08 3.50 -5.38
C ASP A 108 9.25 2.72 -6.41
N MET A 109 8.21 3.36 -6.94
CA MET A 109 7.46 2.85 -8.09
C MET A 109 8.24 3.19 -9.36
N PRO A 110 8.59 2.21 -10.22
CA PRO A 110 9.20 2.50 -11.52
C PRO A 110 8.17 3.07 -12.51
N PRO A 111 8.61 3.79 -13.56
CA PRO A 111 7.76 4.11 -14.70
C PRO A 111 7.15 2.85 -15.33
N VAL A 112 5.89 2.96 -15.75
CA VAL A 112 5.19 1.91 -16.50
C VAL A 112 5.50 2.10 -17.98
N GLU A 113 6.27 1.19 -18.55
CA GLU A 113 6.67 1.27 -19.97
C GLU A 113 5.48 1.07 -20.92
N GLY A 114 5.44 1.87 -21.99
CA GLY A 114 4.48 1.71 -23.08
C GLY A 114 3.04 2.11 -22.79
N ILE A 115 2.72 2.56 -21.58
CA ILE A 115 1.37 3.05 -21.26
C ILE A 115 1.14 4.44 -21.85
N THR A 116 -0.05 4.64 -22.44
CA THR A 116 -0.43 5.90 -23.08
C THR A 116 -1.34 6.75 -22.18
N ASP A 117 -1.41 8.06 -22.43
CA ASP A 117 -2.30 8.95 -21.67
C ASP A 117 -3.79 8.54 -21.74
N PRO A 118 -4.35 8.15 -22.91
CA PRO A 118 -5.73 7.66 -22.97
C PRO A 118 -5.97 6.34 -22.22
N GLU A 119 -4.97 5.47 -22.13
CA GLU A 119 -5.07 4.25 -21.31
C GLU A 119 -5.04 4.61 -19.82
N LEU A 120 -4.18 5.54 -19.42
CA LEU A 120 -4.10 6.01 -18.04
C LEU A 120 -5.39 6.68 -17.58
N GLU A 121 -6.05 7.47 -18.44
CA GLU A 121 -7.33 8.08 -18.13
C GLU A 121 -8.39 7.02 -17.75
N LYS A 122 -8.46 5.92 -18.51
CA LYS A 122 -9.36 4.80 -18.21
C LYS A 122 -8.97 4.08 -16.91
N VAL A 123 -7.67 3.84 -16.69
CA VAL A 123 -7.16 3.22 -15.46
C VAL A 123 -7.53 4.07 -14.24
N VAL A 124 -7.34 5.40 -14.32
CA VAL A 124 -7.72 6.32 -13.25
C VAL A 124 -9.23 6.27 -13.04
N GLY A 125 -10.04 6.30 -14.11
CA GLY A 125 -11.49 6.16 -14.03
C GLY A 125 -11.93 4.90 -13.27
N TYR A 126 -11.32 3.75 -13.59
CA TYR A 126 -11.52 2.50 -12.87
C TYR A 126 -11.18 2.61 -11.37
N VAL A 127 -9.98 3.10 -11.03
CA VAL A 127 -9.57 3.26 -9.63
C VAL A 127 -10.52 4.21 -8.88
N ARG A 128 -11.00 5.27 -9.52
CA ARG A 128 -11.94 6.21 -8.91
C ARG A 128 -13.33 5.60 -8.68
N GLU A 129 -13.81 4.72 -9.56
CA GLU A 129 -15.05 3.99 -9.31
C GLU A 129 -14.93 3.04 -8.11
N LEU A 130 -13.81 2.32 -8.02
CA LEU A 130 -13.52 1.50 -6.83
C LEU A 130 -13.46 2.37 -5.57
N GLN A 131 -12.71 3.47 -5.59
CA GLN A 131 -12.61 4.38 -4.45
C GLN A 131 -13.99 4.88 -3.99
N ARG A 132 -14.84 5.36 -4.90
CA ARG A 132 -16.19 5.82 -4.57
C ARG A 132 -17.06 4.73 -3.95
N ALA A 133 -17.03 3.52 -4.51
CA ALA A 133 -17.75 2.37 -3.96
C ALA A 133 -17.27 1.96 -2.56
N ASN A 134 -16.04 2.33 -2.20
CA ASN A 134 -15.43 2.10 -0.88
C ASN A 134 -15.41 3.36 0.00
N GLY A 135 -16.18 4.40 -0.34
CA GLY A 135 -16.35 5.60 0.48
C GLY A 135 -15.20 6.61 0.43
N ILE A 136 -14.34 6.54 -0.58
CA ILE A 136 -13.20 7.43 -0.80
C ILE A 136 -13.55 8.39 -1.95
N ASN A 137 -13.58 9.70 -1.70
CA ASN A 137 -14.08 10.73 -2.62
C ASN A 137 -13.16 11.95 -2.74
#